data_AF-A0A6H0SKB1-F1
#
_entry.id   AF-A0A6H0SKB1-F1
#
_cell.length_a   1.000
_cell.length_b   1.000
_cell.length_c   1.000
_cell.angle_alpha   90.00
_cell.angle_beta   90.00
_cell.angle_gamma   90.00
#
_symmetry.space_group_name_H-M   'P 1'
#
loop_
_entity.id
_entity.type
_entity.pdbx_description
1 polymer ?
#
loop_
_entity_poly.entity_id
_entity_poly.type
_entity_poly.pdbx_seq_one_letter_code
_entity_poly.pdbx_strand_id
1 'polypeptide(L)'
;MSSYNLTFDVPQDWEVVENCDYGCDENYSAFEVWDSEQNLAMNFETNSFRDTDNPNSYERGILDTAAASQLQYAPTSVVTYYWVASFGERDLSVAVIIDDEWQNWTEKPAIDCFMTSADRNSIMGMAPGYLQALGYDDDGVVTLDEATSFLESEQYATLKKVMTSVRETP
;
A
#
# COMPACT_ATOMS: atom_id res chain seq x y z
N MET A 1 -15.46 9.98 -0.33
CA MET A 1 -15.69 9.44 1.04
C MET A 1 -14.80 10.21 1.99
N SER A 2 -15.28 10.54 3.19
CA SER A 2 -14.47 11.08 4.29
C SER A 2 -14.46 10.02 5.38
N SER A 3 -13.29 9.46 5.63
CA SER A 3 -13.08 8.43 6.64
C SER A 3 -11.94 8.90 7.52
N TYR A 4 -12.22 9.15 8.81
CA TYR A 4 -11.20 9.33 9.86
C TYR A 4 -10.16 10.43 9.59
N ASN A 5 -10.62 11.56 9.05
CA ASN A 5 -9.81 12.69 8.60
C ASN A 5 -8.87 12.38 7.43
N LEU A 6 -9.09 11.31 6.67
CA LEU A 6 -8.46 11.10 5.37
C LEU A 6 -9.48 11.04 4.24
N THR A 7 -9.05 11.52 3.08
CA THR A 7 -9.74 11.35 1.81
C THR A 7 -8.74 10.97 0.73
N PHE A 8 -9.19 10.24 -0.28
CA PHE A 8 -8.44 9.90 -1.49
C PHE A 8 -9.41 9.84 -2.66
N ASP A 9 -8.90 10.09 -3.86
CA ASP A 9 -9.67 10.19 -5.09
C ASP A 9 -9.67 8.84 -5.81
N VAL A 10 -10.81 8.15 -5.75
CA VAL A 10 -11.05 6.86 -6.39
C VAL A 10 -11.80 7.07 -7.71
N PRO A 11 -11.48 6.33 -8.79
CA PRO A 11 -12.28 6.32 -10.03
C PRO A 11 -13.77 6.04 -9.77
N GLN A 12 -14.66 6.58 -10.61
CA GLN A 12 -16.11 6.44 -10.39
C GLN A 12 -16.62 5.00 -10.55
N ASP A 13 -15.89 4.19 -11.31
CA ASP A 13 -16.16 2.78 -11.60
C ASP A 13 -15.46 1.82 -10.62
N TRP A 14 -14.67 2.35 -9.69
CA TRP A 14 -14.08 1.60 -8.58
C TRP A 14 -14.96 1.74 -7.33
N GLU A 15 -14.93 0.72 -6.49
CA GLU A 15 -15.76 0.64 -5.29
C GLU A 15 -14.91 0.77 -4.03
N VAL A 16 -15.43 1.47 -3.02
CA VAL A 16 -14.81 1.56 -1.70
C VAL A 16 -15.76 0.95 -0.69
N VAL A 17 -15.32 -0.12 -0.05
CA VAL A 17 -16.08 -0.87 0.95
C VAL A 17 -15.42 -0.67 2.32
N GLU A 18 -16.22 -0.37 3.33
CA GLU A 18 -15.75 -0.39 4.73
C GLU A 18 -15.78 -1.84 5.22
N ASN A 19 -14.61 -2.38 5.57
CA ASN A 19 -14.45 -3.72 6.12
C ASN A 19 -14.43 -3.63 7.66
N CYS A 20 -15.48 -4.16 8.28
CA CYS A 20 -15.66 -4.18 9.74
C CYS A 20 -15.57 -5.59 10.34
N ASP A 21 -15.01 -6.56 9.62
CA ASP A 21 -14.92 -7.95 10.08
C ASP A 21 -14.09 -8.09 11.37
N TYR A 22 -13.13 -7.18 11.59
CA TYR A 22 -12.30 -7.10 12.80
C TYR A 22 -12.73 -5.99 13.77
N GLY A 23 -13.87 -5.35 13.50
CA GLY A 23 -14.44 -4.24 14.28
C GLY A 23 -14.04 -2.88 13.73
N CYS A 24 -15.02 -2.11 13.25
CA CYS A 24 -14.84 -0.68 12.98
C CYS A 24 -15.17 0.10 14.25
N ASP A 25 -14.17 0.72 14.85
CA ASP A 25 -14.37 1.68 15.93
C ASP A 25 -13.58 2.98 15.68
N GLU A 26 -13.62 3.89 16.65
CA GLU A 26 -12.93 5.19 16.54
C GLU A 26 -11.39 5.08 16.43
N ASN A 27 -10.84 3.90 16.74
CA ASN A 27 -9.42 3.60 16.76
C ASN A 27 -8.98 2.70 15.61
N TYR A 28 -9.82 1.79 15.09
CA TYR A 28 -9.47 0.89 13.98
C TYR A 28 -10.57 0.83 12.93
N SER A 29 -10.19 0.92 11.66
CA SER A 29 -11.09 0.85 10.51
C SER A 29 -10.31 0.37 9.31
N ALA A 30 -10.85 -0.61 8.60
CA ALA A 30 -10.29 -1.12 7.37
C ALA A 30 -11.19 -0.71 6.20
N PHE A 31 -10.58 -0.24 5.11
CA PHE A 31 -11.25 0.03 3.86
C PHE A 31 -10.60 -0.81 2.77
N GLU A 32 -11.45 -1.35 1.92
CA GLU A 32 -11.08 -2.10 0.74
C GLU A 32 -11.47 -1.27 -0.48
N VAL A 33 -10.52 -1.12 -1.40
CA VAL A 33 -10.79 -0.48 -2.69
C VAL A 33 -10.73 -1.56 -3.76
N TRP A 34 -11.86 -1.75 -4.42
CA TRP A 34 -12.07 -2.75 -5.46
C TRP A 34 -12.05 -2.06 -6.82
N ASP A 35 -11.34 -2.63 -7.78
CA ASP A 35 -11.29 -2.11 -9.14
C ASP A 35 -12.61 -2.34 -9.89
N SER A 36 -12.70 -1.85 -11.13
CA SER A 36 -13.90 -1.98 -11.95
C SER A 36 -14.21 -3.40 -12.42
N GLU A 37 -13.27 -4.33 -12.26
CA GLU A 37 -13.44 -5.77 -12.51
C GLU A 37 -13.74 -6.57 -11.23
N GLN A 38 -13.90 -5.88 -10.08
CA GLN A 38 -14.13 -6.46 -8.76
C GLN A 38 -12.94 -7.27 -8.23
N ASN A 39 -11.72 -6.85 -8.57
CA ASN A 39 -10.51 -7.30 -7.91
C ASN A 39 -10.19 -6.35 -6.75
N LEU A 40 -9.83 -6.90 -5.58
CA LEU A 40 -9.38 -6.10 -4.45
C LEU A 40 -8.01 -5.49 -4.77
N ALA A 41 -7.97 -4.18 -4.98
CA ALA A 41 -6.79 -3.46 -5.47
C ALA A 41 -5.92 -2.88 -4.35
N MET A 42 -6.56 -2.35 -3.31
CA MET A 42 -5.87 -1.63 -2.23
C MET A 42 -6.59 -1.84 -0.90
N ASN A 43 -5.81 -1.99 0.16
CA ASN A 43 -6.30 -1.94 1.53
C ASN A 43 -5.81 -0.68 2.22
N PHE A 44 -6.66 -0.13 3.08
CA PHE A 44 -6.33 0.96 3.99
C PHE A 44 -6.78 0.60 5.41
N GLU A 45 -5.86 0.58 6.37
CA GLU A 45 -6.15 0.28 7.77
C GLU A 45 -5.75 1.47 8.66
N THR A 46 -6.67 1.98 9.47
CA THR A 46 -6.39 3.03 10.45
C THR A 46 -5.84 2.42 11.74
N ASN A 47 -4.80 3.06 12.29
CA ASN A 47 -4.14 2.64 13.54
C ASN A 47 -3.67 1.17 13.54
N SER A 48 -3.12 0.73 12.41
CA SER A 48 -2.51 -0.58 12.26
C SER A 48 -0.99 -0.40 12.23
N PHE A 49 -0.31 -1.24 13.01
CA PHE A 49 1.10 -1.49 12.82
C PHE A 49 1.23 -2.97 12.50
N ARG A 50 1.56 -3.28 11.25
CA ARG A 50 1.97 -4.63 10.89
C ARG A 50 3.38 -4.79 11.43
N ASP A 51 3.47 -5.61 12.47
CA ASP A 51 4.70 -5.93 13.16
C ASP A 51 5.75 -6.42 12.16
N THR A 52 6.78 -5.61 11.97
CA THR A 52 7.95 -5.92 11.14
C THR A 52 8.97 -6.83 11.85
N ASP A 53 8.73 -7.22 13.11
CA ASP A 53 9.63 -8.00 13.96
C ASP A 53 9.81 -9.47 13.51
N ASN A 54 9.29 -9.84 12.33
CA ASN A 54 9.71 -11.04 11.64
C ASN A 54 10.65 -10.66 10.48
N PRO A 55 11.95 -10.42 10.74
CA PRO A 55 12.93 -10.08 9.73
C PRO A 55 13.24 -11.35 8.93
N ASN A 56 12.31 -11.76 8.08
CA ASN A 56 12.68 -12.47 6.87
C ASN A 56 13.58 -11.50 6.12
N SER A 57 14.89 -11.60 6.37
CA SER A 57 15.88 -10.67 5.82
C SER A 57 15.72 -10.71 4.32
N TYR A 58 15.21 -9.64 3.72
CA TYR A 58 14.81 -9.65 2.33
C TYR A 58 15.65 -8.68 1.52
N GLU A 59 15.87 -8.99 0.25
CA GLU A 59 16.41 -8.04 -0.70
C GLU A 59 15.28 -7.14 -1.19
N ARG A 60 15.51 -5.83 -1.27
CA ARG A 60 14.55 -4.84 -1.77
C ARG A 60 15.16 -4.04 -2.90
N GLY A 61 14.48 -4.00 -4.03
CA GLY A 61 14.76 -3.10 -5.14
C GLY A 61 13.61 -2.11 -5.29
N ILE A 62 13.90 -0.82 -5.13
CA ILE A 62 12.92 0.23 -5.43
C ILE A 62 12.78 0.33 -6.95
N LEU A 63 11.57 0.19 -7.46
CA LEU A 63 11.27 0.24 -8.89
C LEU A 63 10.67 1.59 -9.29
N ASP A 64 9.87 2.21 -8.41
CA ASP A 64 9.27 3.52 -8.64
C ASP A 64 8.94 4.25 -7.33
N THR A 65 8.96 5.57 -7.37
CA THR A 65 8.53 6.44 -6.26
C THR A 65 7.72 7.64 -6.75
N ALA A 66 6.81 8.14 -5.93
CA ALA A 66 6.12 9.41 -6.13
C ALA A 66 5.75 10.08 -4.81
N ALA A 67 5.78 11.41 -4.75
CA ALA A 67 5.40 12.15 -3.56
C ALA A 67 3.87 12.13 -3.33
N ALA A 68 3.43 11.88 -2.10
CA ALA A 68 2.06 12.05 -1.61
C ALA A 68 1.98 13.32 -0.73
N SER A 69 2.22 14.48 -1.34
CA SER A 69 2.50 15.76 -0.66
C SER A 69 1.34 16.40 0.10
N GLN A 70 0.18 15.74 0.17
CA GLN A 70 -1.04 16.29 0.76
C GLN A 70 -1.28 15.81 2.20
N LEU A 71 -0.36 15.02 2.77
CA LEU A 71 -0.36 14.62 4.18
C LEU A 71 0.47 15.61 5.01
N GLN A 72 0.03 15.91 6.24
CA GLN A 72 0.66 16.93 7.09
C GLN A 72 1.93 16.43 7.77
N TYR A 73 2.05 15.13 8.01
CA TYR A 73 3.22 14.51 8.62
C TYR A 73 4.26 14.10 7.56
N ALA A 74 5.53 14.39 7.84
CA ALA A 74 6.61 14.32 6.85
C ALA A 74 7.49 13.07 7.00
N PRO A 75 8.12 12.62 5.90
CA PRO A 75 7.74 12.79 4.48
C PRO A 75 6.79 11.68 4.06
N THR A 76 5.97 11.79 3.01
CA THR A 76 5.09 10.69 2.60
C THR A 76 5.08 10.46 1.09
N SER A 77 5.59 9.31 0.69
CA SER A 77 5.69 8.90 -0.71
C SER A 77 4.93 7.61 -0.94
N VAL A 78 4.47 7.43 -2.18
CA VAL A 78 4.11 6.12 -2.71
C VAL A 78 5.40 5.48 -3.21
N VAL A 79 5.74 4.31 -2.69
CA VAL A 79 6.91 3.54 -3.09
C VAL A 79 6.47 2.19 -3.64
N THR A 80 6.98 1.87 -4.81
CA THR A 80 6.82 0.58 -5.47
C THR A 80 8.14 -0.17 -5.38
N TYR A 81 8.13 -1.32 -4.72
CA TYR A 81 9.34 -2.08 -4.46
C TYR A 81 9.14 -3.57 -4.66
N TYR A 82 10.08 -4.17 -5.37
CA TYR A 82 10.18 -5.60 -5.52
C TYR A 82 11.04 -6.16 -4.37
N TRP A 83 10.60 -7.24 -3.75
CA TRP A 83 11.30 -7.84 -2.63
C TRP A 83 11.45 -9.35 -2.75
N VAL A 84 12.48 -9.88 -2.09
CA VAL A 84 12.79 -11.32 -2.05
C VAL A 84 13.09 -11.72 -0.61
N ALA A 85 12.20 -12.48 0.01
CA ALA A 85 12.38 -12.98 1.37
C ALA A 85 13.52 -14.00 1.49
N SER A 86 14.08 -14.13 2.70
CA SER A 86 15.15 -15.09 3.02
C SER A 86 14.85 -16.54 2.63
N PHE A 87 13.57 -16.94 2.63
CA PHE A 87 13.12 -18.29 2.28
C PHE A 87 12.73 -18.44 0.80
N GLY A 88 12.94 -17.39 -0.02
CA GLY A 88 12.83 -17.45 -1.48
C GLY A 88 11.52 -16.91 -2.06
N GLU A 89 10.52 -16.57 -1.24
CA GLU A 89 9.32 -15.85 -1.67
C GLU A 89 9.68 -14.50 -2.28
N ARG A 90 8.95 -14.09 -3.31
CA ARG A 90 9.18 -12.85 -4.04
C ARG A 90 7.84 -12.24 -4.38
N ASP A 91 7.78 -10.93 -4.25
CA ASP A 91 6.57 -10.19 -4.55
C ASP A 91 6.91 -8.73 -4.91
N LEU A 92 5.91 -8.03 -5.38
CA LEU A 92 5.92 -6.59 -5.60
C LEU A 92 4.92 -5.94 -4.64
N SER A 93 5.35 -4.86 -4.00
CA SER A 93 4.49 -4.09 -3.10
C SER A 93 4.43 -2.62 -3.55
N VAL A 94 3.26 -2.02 -3.40
CA VAL A 94 3.04 -0.58 -3.56
C VAL A 94 2.46 -0.07 -2.25
N ALA A 95 3.10 0.91 -1.62
CA ALA A 95 2.66 1.42 -0.33
C ALA A 95 2.87 2.91 -0.18
N VAL A 96 2.01 3.56 0.60
CA VAL A 96 2.25 4.90 1.16
C VAL A 96 3.11 4.74 2.41
N ILE A 97 4.24 5.45 2.47
CA ILE A 97 5.24 5.29 3.52
C ILE A 97 5.68 6.63 4.11
N ILE A 98 6.30 6.64 5.29
CA ILE A 98 7.02 7.83 5.78
C ILE A 98 8.49 7.84 5.33
N ASP A 99 8.93 8.79 4.49
CA ASP A 99 10.25 8.67 3.86
C ASP A 99 11.45 8.67 4.84
N ASP A 100 11.39 9.46 5.91
CA ASP A 100 12.48 9.60 6.86
C ASP A 100 12.63 8.36 7.76
N GLU A 101 11.53 7.64 8.00
CA GLU A 101 11.57 6.43 8.81
C GLU A 101 12.33 5.33 8.07
N TRP A 102 12.01 5.08 6.79
CA TRP A 102 12.61 3.95 6.06
C TRP A 102 14.04 4.21 5.57
N GLN A 103 14.42 5.46 5.28
CA GLN A 103 15.77 5.77 4.80
C GLN A 103 16.87 5.44 5.80
N ASN A 104 16.51 5.33 7.09
CA ASN A 104 17.43 5.07 8.19
C ASN A 104 17.43 3.60 8.66
N TRP A 105 16.59 2.73 8.07
CA TRP A 105 16.51 1.34 8.49
C TRP A 105 17.71 0.55 7.97
N THR A 106 18.47 -0.04 8.92
CA THR A 106 19.57 -0.97 8.61
C THR A 106 19.08 -2.34 8.19
N GLU A 107 17.88 -2.72 8.67
CA GLU A 107 17.15 -3.88 8.20
C GLU A 107 16.17 -3.45 7.10
N LYS A 108 15.80 -4.36 6.20
CA LYS A 108 14.79 -4.10 5.18
C LYS A 108 13.54 -4.89 5.58
N PRO A 109 12.66 -4.40 6.47
CA PRO A 109 11.35 -5.01 6.73
C PRO A 109 10.25 -4.35 5.88
N ALA A 110 9.10 -5.02 5.72
CA ALA A 110 8.00 -4.57 4.85
C ALA A 110 7.66 -3.10 5.17
N ILE A 111 7.54 -2.28 4.12
CA ILE A 111 7.20 -0.86 4.28
C ILE A 111 5.76 -0.68 3.85
N ASP A 112 4.89 -0.52 4.83
CA ASP A 112 3.47 -0.30 4.59
C ASP A 112 2.86 0.62 5.65
N CYS A 113 3.65 1.43 6.37
CA CYS A 113 3.16 2.35 7.39
C CYS A 113 3.38 3.84 7.06
N PHE A 114 2.40 4.66 7.40
CA PHE A 114 2.48 6.12 7.42
C PHE A 114 1.69 6.71 8.59
N MET A 115 1.93 7.96 8.97
CA MET A 115 1.21 8.62 10.07
C MET A 115 0.16 9.60 9.55
N THR A 116 -1.03 9.57 10.16
CA THR A 116 -2.12 10.55 9.92
C THR A 116 -2.26 11.55 11.07
N SER A 117 -1.70 11.23 12.23
CA SER A 117 -1.52 12.10 13.38
C SER A 117 -0.35 11.62 14.23
N ALA A 118 0.06 12.38 15.25
CA ALA A 118 1.16 12.02 16.15
C ALA A 118 0.92 10.71 16.95
N ASP A 119 -0.31 10.21 16.96
CA ASP A 119 -0.78 9.05 17.71
C ASP A 119 -1.42 7.97 16.82
N ARG A 120 -1.36 8.09 15.48
CA ARG A 120 -2.00 7.16 14.55
C ARG A 120 -1.04 6.64 13.49
N ASN A 121 -0.81 5.33 13.52
CA ASN A 121 -0.05 4.60 12.50
C ASN A 121 -1.03 3.97 11.52
N SER A 122 -1.05 4.40 10.27
CA SER A 122 -1.97 3.88 9.25
C SER A 122 -1.21 3.07 8.21
N ILE A 123 -1.92 2.14 7.56
CA ILE A 123 -1.37 1.32 6.48
C ILE A 123 -2.20 1.58 5.23
N MET A 124 -1.56 1.93 4.13
CA MET A 124 -2.21 2.05 2.82
C MET A 124 -1.32 1.40 1.77
N GLY A 125 -1.79 0.30 1.19
CA GLY A 125 -0.99 -0.53 0.31
C GLY A 125 -1.82 -1.30 -0.70
N MET A 126 -1.17 -1.73 -1.77
CA MET A 126 -1.75 -2.68 -2.72
C MET A 126 -2.20 -3.91 -1.95
N ALA A 127 -3.40 -4.40 -2.25
CA ALA A 127 -3.93 -5.54 -1.54
C ALA A 127 -3.13 -6.82 -1.88
N PRO A 128 -2.89 -7.71 -0.90
CA PRO A 128 -2.33 -9.03 -1.17
C PRO A 128 -3.21 -9.78 -2.19
N GLY A 129 -2.59 -10.33 -3.23
CA GLY A 129 -3.29 -11.07 -4.29
C GLY A 129 -3.84 -10.23 -5.45
N TYR A 130 -3.68 -8.90 -5.45
CA TYR A 130 -4.11 -8.09 -6.58
C TYR A 130 -3.36 -8.44 -7.88
N LEU A 131 -2.04 -8.69 -7.78
CA LEU A 131 -1.25 -9.14 -8.92
C LEU A 131 -1.71 -10.50 -9.46
N GLN A 132 -2.06 -11.43 -8.58
CA GLN A 132 -2.65 -12.71 -8.97
C GLN A 132 -3.99 -12.51 -9.69
N ALA A 133 -4.86 -11.65 -9.18
CA ALA A 133 -6.15 -11.35 -9.81
C ALA A 133 -5.98 -10.77 -11.22
N LEU A 134 -4.89 -10.03 -11.47
CA LEU A 134 -4.52 -9.47 -12.76
C LEU A 134 -3.71 -10.43 -13.66
N GLY A 135 -3.36 -11.64 -13.18
CA GLY A 135 -2.61 -12.65 -13.92
C GLY A 135 -1.08 -12.46 -13.95
N TYR A 136 -0.51 -11.74 -12.98
CA TYR A 136 0.94 -11.55 -12.82
C TYR A 136 1.60 -12.50 -11.79
N ASP A 137 0.80 -13.31 -11.09
CA ASP A 137 1.25 -14.16 -9.97
C ASP A 137 0.54 -15.54 -10.01
N ASP A 138 0.57 -16.18 -11.19
CA ASP A 138 -0.17 -17.43 -11.43
C ASP A 138 0.40 -18.63 -10.65
N ASP A 139 1.69 -18.59 -10.29
CA ASP A 139 2.38 -19.65 -9.55
C ASP A 139 2.65 -19.30 -8.07
N GLY A 140 2.19 -18.13 -7.61
CA GLY A 140 2.37 -17.64 -6.24
C GLY A 140 3.76 -17.05 -5.96
N VAL A 141 4.55 -16.77 -7.00
CA VAL A 141 5.79 -15.98 -6.90
C VAL A 141 5.88 -14.99 -8.06
N VAL A 142 5.84 -13.68 -7.75
CA VAL A 142 6.01 -12.64 -8.77
C VAL A 142 7.45 -12.59 -9.27
N THR A 143 7.66 -12.64 -10.58
CA THR A 143 8.95 -12.39 -11.23
C THR A 143 9.21 -10.90 -11.44
N LEU A 144 10.48 -10.51 -11.65
CA LEU A 144 10.82 -9.12 -11.95
C LEU A 144 10.23 -8.63 -13.28
N ASP A 145 10.05 -9.52 -14.25
CA ASP A 145 9.44 -9.19 -15.55
C ASP A 145 7.94 -8.95 -15.39
N GLU A 146 7.23 -9.76 -14.60
CA GLU A 146 5.82 -9.53 -14.23
C GLU A 146 5.65 -8.23 -13.46
N ALA A 147 6.52 -7.98 -12.46
CA ALA A 147 6.52 -6.73 -11.72
C ALA A 147 6.70 -5.53 -12.64
N THR A 148 7.70 -5.55 -13.52
CA THR A 148 7.96 -4.46 -14.49
C THR A 148 6.77 -4.30 -15.44
N SER A 149 6.17 -5.39 -15.90
CA SER A 149 4.99 -5.36 -16.78
C SER A 149 3.78 -4.74 -16.08
N PHE A 150 3.59 -4.99 -14.79
CA PHE A 150 2.56 -4.32 -14.00
C PHE A 150 2.82 -2.83 -13.87
N LEU A 151 4.06 -2.38 -13.67
CA LEU A 151 4.41 -0.95 -13.61
C LEU A 151 4.08 -0.19 -14.90
N GLU A 152 3.98 -0.88 -16.04
CA GLU A 152 3.58 -0.30 -17.33
C GLU A 152 2.06 -0.29 -17.55
N SER A 153 1.28 -0.88 -16.63
CA SER A 153 -0.17 -1.05 -16.77
C SER A 153 -1.00 0.19 -16.38
N GLU A 154 -2.23 0.28 -16.89
CA GLU A 154 -3.21 1.28 -16.47
C GLU A 154 -3.68 1.07 -15.02
N GLN A 155 -3.72 -0.18 -14.57
CA GLN A 155 -4.06 -0.56 -13.20
C GLN A 155 -3.05 0.04 -12.21
N TYR A 156 -1.77 -0.10 -12.49
CA TYR A 156 -0.72 0.52 -11.68
C TYR A 156 -0.80 2.04 -11.70
N ALA A 157 -0.95 2.64 -12.88
CA ALA A 157 -1.09 4.10 -13.01
C ALA A 157 -2.29 4.63 -12.19
N THR A 158 -3.38 3.89 -12.17
CA THR A 158 -4.61 4.21 -11.42
C THR A 158 -4.38 4.05 -9.92
N LEU A 159 -3.84 2.91 -9.48
CA LEU A 159 -3.49 2.66 -8.07
C LEU A 159 -2.57 3.75 -7.52
N LYS A 160 -1.51 4.09 -8.26
CA LYS A 160 -0.56 5.15 -7.91
C LYS A 160 -1.26 6.50 -7.80
N LYS A 161 -2.21 6.82 -8.69
CA LYS A 161 -2.99 8.05 -8.61
C LYS A 161 -3.90 8.10 -7.38
N VAL A 162 -4.53 6.98 -7.02
CA VAL A 162 -5.34 6.88 -5.79
C VAL A 162 -4.45 7.14 -4.57
N MET A 163 -3.34 6.41 -4.45
CA MET A 163 -2.44 6.51 -3.30
C MET A 163 -1.74 7.87 -3.18
N THR A 164 -1.38 8.52 -4.29
CA THR A 164 -0.78 9.87 -4.26
C THR A 164 -1.80 10.98 -3.97
N SER A 165 -3.10 10.69 -4.07
CA SER A 165 -4.18 11.65 -3.78
C SER A 165 -4.60 11.70 -2.31
N VAL A 166 -4.07 10.77 -1.49
CA VAL A 166 -4.37 10.67 -0.07
C VAL A 166 -4.03 11.99 0.63
N ARG A 167 -4.97 12.49 1.42
CA ARG A 167 -4.87 13.79 2.07
C ARG A 167 -5.71 13.85 3.33
N GLU A 168 -5.30 14.70 4.25
CA GLU A 168 -6.08 14.98 5.46
C GLU A 168 -7.35 15.78 5.11
N THR A 169 -8.44 15.49 5.81
CA THR A 169 -9.69 16.25 5.72
C THR A 169 -9.59 17.43 6.69
N PRO A 170 -9.91 18.67 6.26
CA PRO A 170 -9.85 19.85 7.12
C PRO A 170 -10.81 19.81 8.31
#